data_AF-A0A6F8UTC0-F1
#
_entry.id   AF-A0A6F8UTC0-F1
#
_cell.length_a   1.000
_cell.length_b   1.000
_cell.length_c   1.000
_cell.angle_alpha   90.00
_cell.angle_beta   90.00
_cell.angle_gamma   90.00
#
_symmetry.space_group_name_H-M   'P 1'
#
loop_
_entity.id
_entity.type
_entity.pdbx_description
1 polymer ?
#
loop_
_entity_poly.entity_id
_entity_poly.type
_entity_poly.pdbx_seq_one_letter_code
_entity_poly.pdbx_strand_id
1 'polypeptide(L)'
;MTLLPDSVPTSVARAFLFGTFGLGVVFALYGNAWYLDFVRKRWEALRQEPDQAAALARARQTGGVHLVAPIVAFALVIAAVVVPHLNLPSWGGGSVALVRDGYMTGYSSTTIGKALAASFDHAEWQSFTSDKGATVVKFTGKINASLHANAIEQLMRPVNEAATDNDINTRYGSYDTLLPYYQTAIEHLKARNRLQPIADKHGCAQSATQASCDAIRATFTLMREVVETWAEDAYWPVGEPVEIQWTVNPDGRSFSLASMNSNAWKGKPFSDIFAVLYD
;
A
#
# COMPACT_ATOMS: atom_id res chain seq x y z
N MET A 1 -4.64 14.87 -7.38
CA MET A 1 -5.49 13.77 -7.86
C MET A 1 -6.06 13.11 -6.62
N THR A 2 -7.34 13.34 -6.33
CA THR A 2 -7.95 13.01 -5.04
C THR A 2 -8.75 11.73 -5.20
N LEU A 3 -8.36 10.65 -4.51
CA LEU A 3 -9.05 9.37 -4.56
C LEU A 3 -10.36 9.47 -3.74
N LEU A 4 -11.50 9.11 -4.32
CA LEU A 4 -12.77 8.99 -3.59
C LEU A 4 -13.01 7.51 -3.26
N PRO A 5 -13.27 7.14 -2.00
CA PRO A 5 -13.67 5.79 -1.64
C PRO A 5 -15.18 5.62 -1.84
N ASP A 6 -15.56 4.88 -2.88
CA ASP A 6 -16.91 4.34 -3.04
C ASP A 6 -17.12 3.18 -2.05
N SER A 7 -17.47 3.55 -0.81
CA SER A 7 -18.28 2.75 0.11
C SER A 7 -18.40 3.49 1.44
N VAL A 8 -19.08 4.64 1.40
CA VAL A 8 -19.63 5.21 2.64
C VAL A 8 -20.64 4.18 3.17
N PRO A 9 -20.57 3.75 4.44
CA PRO A 9 -21.62 2.93 5.03
C PRO A 9 -22.94 3.65 4.79
N THR A 10 -23.91 2.95 4.19
CA THR A 10 -25.23 3.49 3.93
C THR A 10 -25.76 4.16 5.19
N SER A 11 -26.54 5.24 5.04
CA SER A 11 -27.17 5.96 6.16
C SER A 11 -27.81 5.02 7.20
N VAL A 12 -28.27 3.85 6.75
CA VAL A 12 -28.80 2.73 7.54
C VAL A 12 -27.78 2.17 8.54
N ALA A 13 -26.53 1.91 8.14
CA ALA A 13 -25.50 1.39 9.05
C ALA A 13 -25.16 2.39 10.17
N ARG A 14 -25.17 3.70 9.84
CA ARG A 14 -24.99 4.76 10.84
C ARG A 14 -26.18 4.86 11.79
N ALA A 15 -27.40 4.81 11.26
CA ALA A 15 -28.62 4.83 12.07
C ALA A 15 -28.68 3.62 13.02
N PHE A 16 -28.24 2.44 12.58
CA PHE A 16 -28.20 1.24 13.41
C PHE A 16 -27.21 1.39 14.57
N LEU A 17 -26.01 1.95 14.29
CA LEU A 17 -24.99 2.23 15.31
C LEU A 17 -25.50 3.22 16.38
N PHE A 18 -26.13 4.32 15.96
CA PHE A 18 -26.73 5.28 16.89
C PHE A 18 -27.90 4.66 17.69
N GLY A 19 -28.70 3.81 17.05
CA GLY A 19 -29.80 3.09 17.69
C GLY A 19 -29.30 2.14 18.79
N THR A 20 -28.33 1.28 18.49
CA THR A 20 -27.75 0.36 19.48
C THR A 20 -27.03 1.09 20.61
N PHE A 21 -26.38 2.23 20.30
CA PHE A 21 -25.73 3.07 21.29
C PHE A 21 -26.75 3.72 22.24
N GLY A 22 -27.80 4.35 21.70
CA GLY A 22 -28.86 4.95 22.50
C GLY A 22 -29.54 3.94 23.40
N LEU A 23 -29.80 2.74 22.90
CA LEU A 23 -30.36 1.63 23.69
C LEU A 23 -29.44 1.25 24.85
N GLY A 24 -28.12 1.13 24.60
CA GLY A 24 -27.12 0.83 25.63
C GLY A 24 -27.07 1.88 26.75
N VAL A 25 -27.11 3.16 26.40
CA VAL A 25 -27.16 4.26 27.38
C VAL A 25 -28.44 4.19 28.22
N VAL A 26 -29.60 3.96 27.59
CA VAL A 26 -30.88 3.84 28.31
C VAL A 26 -30.87 2.65 29.27
N PHE A 27 -30.36 1.48 28.86
CA PHE A 27 -30.25 0.32 29.75
C PHE A 27 -29.29 0.57 30.91
N ALA A 28 -28.16 1.24 30.68
CA ALA A 28 -27.21 1.57 31.74
C ALA A 28 -27.83 2.54 32.76
N LEU A 29 -28.51 3.59 32.30
CA LEU A 29 -29.19 4.55 33.18
C LEU A 29 -30.35 3.89 33.94
N TYR A 30 -31.16 3.09 33.26
CA TYR A 30 -32.28 2.36 33.89
C TYR A 30 -31.78 1.34 34.91
N GLY A 31 -30.75 0.56 34.58
CA GLY A 31 -30.13 -0.39 35.49
C GLY A 31 -29.57 0.29 36.75
N ASN A 32 -28.91 1.43 36.61
CA ASN A 32 -28.43 2.22 37.74
C ASN A 32 -29.58 2.77 38.60
N ALA A 33 -30.64 3.30 37.98
CA ALA A 33 -31.79 3.83 38.72
C ALA A 33 -32.50 2.71 39.51
N TRP A 34 -32.72 1.56 38.88
CA TRP A 34 -33.31 0.38 39.52
C TRP A 34 -32.45 -0.14 40.69
N TYR A 35 -31.13 -0.21 40.49
CA TYR A 35 -30.20 -0.63 41.55
C TYR A 35 -30.21 0.33 42.75
N LEU A 36 -30.23 1.65 42.50
CA LEU A 36 -30.32 2.65 43.56
C LEU A 36 -31.62 2.55 44.37
N ASP A 37 -32.75 2.33 43.70
CA ASP A 37 -34.04 2.10 44.37
C ASP A 37 -34.01 0.84 45.24
N PHE A 38 -33.44 -0.25 44.73
CA PHE A 38 -33.27 -1.49 45.49
C PHE A 38 -32.41 -1.29 46.74
N VAL A 39 -31.25 -0.63 46.61
CA VAL A 39 -30.36 -0.32 47.75
C VAL A 39 -31.07 0.58 48.76
N ARG A 40 -31.80 1.59 48.30
CA ARG A 40 -32.56 2.52 49.17
C ARG A 40 -33.61 1.78 49.99
N LYS A 41 -34.44 0.96 49.36
CA LYS A 41 -35.47 0.15 50.06
C LYS A 41 -34.86 -0.78 51.11
N ARG A 42 -33.75 -1.42 50.77
CA ARG A 42 -33.04 -2.31 51.71
C ARG A 42 -32.44 -1.52 52.88
N TRP A 43 -31.92 -0.31 52.63
CA TRP A 43 -31.41 0.57 53.67
C TRP A 43 -32.51 1.09 54.60
N GLU A 44 -33.67 1.45 54.05
CA GLU A 44 -34.84 1.88 54.83
C GLU A 44 -35.36 0.75 55.71
N ALA A 45 -35.40 -0.50 55.20
CA ALA A 45 -35.76 -1.68 56.00
C ALA A 45 -34.77 -1.90 57.17
N LEU A 46 -33.47 -1.80 56.93
CA LEU A 46 -32.45 -1.95 57.97
C LEU A 46 -32.53 -0.84 59.04
N ARG A 47 -32.93 0.38 58.67
CA ARG A 47 -33.14 1.48 59.64
C ARG A 47 -34.31 1.24 60.59
N GLN A 48 -35.29 0.46 60.19
CA GLN A 48 -36.47 0.17 61.00
C GLN A 48 -36.26 -1.02 61.95
N GLU A 49 -35.18 -1.79 61.81
CA GLU A 49 -34.85 -2.86 62.76
C GLU A 49 -34.35 -2.27 64.10
N PRO A 50 -34.96 -2.65 65.24
CA PRO A 50 -34.63 -2.09 66.55
C PRO A 50 -33.24 -2.52 67.06
N ASP A 51 -32.71 -3.64 66.56
CA ASP A 51 -31.36 -4.13 66.86
C ASP A 51 -30.45 -3.96 65.63
N GLN A 52 -29.78 -2.81 65.58
CA GLN A 52 -28.87 -2.47 64.48
C GLN A 52 -27.69 -3.45 64.35
N ALA A 53 -27.26 -4.10 65.44
CA ALA A 53 -26.13 -5.03 65.41
C ALA A 53 -26.52 -6.34 64.72
N ALA A 54 -27.71 -6.87 65.02
CA ALA A 54 -28.26 -8.04 64.35
C ALA A 54 -28.55 -7.77 62.87
N ALA A 55 -29.07 -6.57 62.54
CA ALA A 55 -29.32 -6.12 61.18
C ALA A 55 -28.05 -6.08 60.31
N LEU A 56 -26.96 -5.53 60.86
CA LEU A 56 -25.67 -5.45 60.16
C LEU A 56 -25.03 -6.84 59.96
N ALA A 57 -25.18 -7.74 60.93
CA ALA A 57 -24.70 -9.12 60.82
C ALA A 57 -25.43 -9.91 59.72
N ARG A 58 -26.76 -9.76 59.62
CA ARG A 58 -27.55 -10.36 58.52
C ARG A 58 -27.21 -9.74 57.16
N ALA A 59 -27.00 -8.43 57.11
CA ALA A 59 -26.58 -7.76 55.87
C ALA A 59 -25.21 -8.25 55.38
N ARG A 60 -24.28 -8.54 56.28
CA ARG A 60 -22.98 -9.15 55.95
C ARG A 60 -23.11 -10.61 55.48
N GLN A 61 -24.00 -11.40 56.08
CA GLN A 61 -24.23 -12.79 55.68
C GLN A 61 -24.95 -12.92 54.32
N THR A 62 -25.83 -11.97 53.98
CA THR A 62 -26.61 -11.99 52.73
C THR A 62 -25.87 -11.41 51.51
N GLY A 63 -24.55 -11.22 51.61
CA GLY A 63 -23.74 -10.57 50.58
C GLY A 63 -23.93 -9.06 50.62
N GLY A 64 -22.93 -8.35 51.16
CA GLY A 64 -22.93 -6.89 51.22
C GLY A 64 -23.07 -6.25 49.83
N VAL A 65 -23.59 -5.03 49.81
CA VAL A 65 -23.77 -4.22 48.59
C VAL A 65 -22.38 -3.91 47.98
N HIS A 66 -21.93 -4.73 47.03
CA HIS A 66 -20.64 -4.54 46.37
C HIS A 66 -20.71 -3.38 45.37
N LEU A 67 -20.43 -2.16 45.84
CA LEU A 67 -20.30 -0.93 45.03
C LEU A 67 -19.25 -1.03 43.91
N VAL A 68 -18.35 -2.01 43.97
CA VAL A 68 -17.32 -2.26 42.96
C VAL A 68 -17.93 -2.69 41.62
N ALA A 69 -18.98 -3.52 41.63
CA ALA A 69 -19.60 -4.03 40.40
C ALA A 69 -20.17 -2.93 39.50
N PRO A 70 -20.97 -1.96 39.99
CA PRO A 70 -21.47 -0.87 39.15
C PRO A 70 -20.38 0.09 38.68
N ILE A 71 -19.31 0.32 39.47
CA ILE A 71 -18.17 1.16 39.06
C ILE A 71 -17.40 0.50 37.90
N VAL A 72 -17.11 -0.81 38.01
CA VAL A 72 -16.44 -1.56 36.95
C VAL A 72 -17.31 -1.64 35.69
N ALA A 73 -18.61 -1.87 35.84
CA ALA A 73 -19.54 -1.86 34.71
C ALA A 73 -19.57 -0.48 34.02
N PHE A 74 -19.61 0.61 34.78
CA PHE A 74 -19.58 1.97 34.22
C PHE A 74 -18.25 2.29 33.52
N ALA A 75 -17.12 1.89 34.09
CA ALA A 75 -15.81 2.03 33.47
C ALA A 75 -15.69 1.23 32.16
N LEU A 76 -16.24 0.01 32.10
CA LEU A 76 -16.30 -0.80 30.89
C LEU A 76 -17.21 -0.19 29.82
N VAL A 77 -18.35 0.39 30.21
CA VAL A 77 -19.22 1.12 29.27
C VAL A 77 -18.53 2.36 28.72
N ILE A 78 -17.87 3.16 29.57
CA ILE A 78 -17.08 4.32 29.12
C ILE A 78 -15.95 3.85 28.17
N ALA A 79 -15.22 2.80 28.51
CA ALA A 79 -14.19 2.26 27.63
C ALA A 79 -14.78 1.82 26.28
N ALA A 80 -15.89 1.06 26.27
CA ALA A 80 -16.52 0.59 25.05
C ALA A 80 -17.09 1.72 24.16
N VAL A 81 -17.47 2.85 24.76
CA VAL A 81 -18.10 3.97 24.06
C VAL A 81 -17.10 5.03 23.62
N VAL A 82 -16.14 5.35 24.49
CA VAL A 82 -15.21 6.46 24.26
C VAL A 82 -14.02 5.99 23.43
N VAL A 83 -13.51 4.77 23.65
CA VAL A 83 -12.32 4.25 22.94
C VAL A 83 -12.49 4.20 21.41
N PRO A 84 -13.67 3.83 20.84
CA PRO A 84 -13.87 3.87 19.38
C PRO A 84 -14.00 5.28 18.78
N HIS A 85 -14.24 6.30 19.60
CA HIS A 85 -14.44 7.70 19.18
C HIS A 85 -13.26 8.61 19.49
N LEU A 86 -12.42 8.20 20.44
CA LEU A 86 -11.05 8.65 20.44
C LEU A 86 -10.45 8.15 19.14
N ASN A 87 -9.96 9.07 18.31
CA ASN A 87 -9.25 8.79 17.06
C ASN A 87 -7.87 8.17 17.40
N LEU A 88 -7.90 7.12 18.24
CA LEU A 88 -6.75 6.33 18.60
C LEU A 88 -6.31 5.72 17.28
N PRO A 89 -5.07 5.99 16.84
CA PRO A 89 -4.54 5.39 15.63
C PRO A 89 -4.80 3.90 15.74
N SER A 90 -5.67 3.37 14.86
CA SER A 90 -6.03 1.96 14.88
C SER A 90 -4.72 1.18 14.99
N TRP A 91 -4.52 0.46 16.10
CA TRP A 91 -3.27 -0.24 16.34
C TRP A 91 -2.97 -1.16 15.15
N GLY A 92 -1.97 -0.77 14.36
CA GLY A 92 -1.26 -1.59 13.37
C GLY A 92 -1.88 -1.80 11.98
N GLY A 93 -3.18 -1.59 11.77
CA GLY A 93 -3.86 -2.10 10.55
C GLY A 93 -4.35 -1.07 9.52
N GLY A 94 -4.82 0.11 9.96
CA GLY A 94 -5.70 0.95 9.14
C GLY A 94 -5.07 1.52 7.87
N SER A 95 -3.99 2.29 8.01
CA SER A 95 -3.42 3.03 6.87
C SER A 95 -2.72 2.11 5.87
N VAL A 96 -1.99 1.09 6.33
CA VAL A 96 -1.35 0.11 5.45
C VAL A 96 -2.42 -0.65 4.67
N ALA A 97 -3.47 -1.16 5.35
CA ALA A 97 -4.55 -1.85 4.66
C ALA A 97 -5.27 -0.92 3.66
N LEU A 98 -5.52 0.34 4.04
CA LEU A 98 -6.14 1.32 3.15
C LEU A 98 -5.38 1.46 1.82
N VAL A 99 -4.05 1.58 1.87
CA VAL A 99 -3.23 1.71 0.66
C VAL A 99 -3.08 0.37 -0.06
N ARG A 100 -2.72 -0.69 0.66
CA ARG A 100 -2.47 -2.02 0.10
C ARG A 100 -3.71 -2.60 -0.58
N ASP A 101 -4.88 -2.41 0.01
CA ASP A 101 -6.13 -2.97 -0.49
C ASP A 101 -6.85 -1.99 -1.45
N GLY A 102 -6.30 -0.78 -1.62
CA GLY A 102 -6.76 0.22 -2.57
C GLY A 102 -6.28 0.00 -4.01
N TYR A 103 -6.68 0.92 -4.88
CA TYR A 103 -6.39 0.89 -6.32
C TYR A 103 -5.65 2.15 -6.77
N MET A 104 -4.76 2.00 -7.76
CA MET A 104 -4.12 3.13 -8.41
C MET A 104 -5.05 3.70 -9.50
N THR A 105 -5.03 5.01 -9.71
CA THR A 105 -5.85 5.59 -10.79
C THR A 105 -5.37 5.09 -12.15
N GLY A 106 -6.30 4.64 -12.99
CA GLY A 106 -6.00 3.99 -14.27
C GLY A 106 -5.85 2.47 -14.18
N TYR A 107 -5.77 1.90 -12.98
CA TYR A 107 -5.53 0.47 -12.74
C TYR A 107 -6.53 -0.09 -11.71
N SER A 108 -7.82 -0.14 -12.06
CA SER A 108 -8.91 -0.54 -11.16
C SER A 108 -9.16 -2.04 -11.05
N SER A 109 -8.49 -2.86 -11.87
CA SER A 109 -8.64 -4.32 -11.88
C SER A 109 -7.80 -5.03 -10.80
N THR A 110 -6.69 -4.41 -10.37
CA THR A 110 -5.70 -5.02 -9.47
C THR A 110 -5.41 -4.07 -8.31
N THR A 111 -5.46 -4.57 -7.07
CA THR A 111 -5.10 -3.76 -5.91
C THR A 111 -3.59 -3.50 -5.86
N ILE A 112 -3.18 -2.40 -5.22
CA ILE A 112 -1.77 -2.03 -5.07
C ILE A 112 -0.98 -3.18 -4.42
N GLY A 113 -1.53 -3.76 -3.36
CA GLY A 113 -0.90 -4.88 -2.65
C GLY A 113 -0.66 -6.10 -3.52
N LYS A 114 -1.61 -6.44 -4.41
CA LYS A 114 -1.46 -7.59 -5.32
C LYS A 114 -0.40 -7.31 -6.40
N ALA A 115 -0.43 -6.13 -7.02
CA ALA A 115 0.56 -5.75 -8.03
C ALA A 115 1.98 -5.76 -7.45
N LEU A 116 2.17 -5.17 -6.27
CA LEU A 116 3.47 -5.12 -5.61
C LEU A 116 3.92 -6.50 -5.09
N ALA A 117 3.02 -7.32 -4.55
CA ALA A 117 3.37 -8.68 -4.10
C ALA A 117 3.78 -9.61 -5.26
N ALA A 118 3.23 -9.40 -6.46
CA ALA A 118 3.63 -10.13 -7.66
C ALA A 118 4.98 -9.65 -8.22
N SER A 119 5.32 -8.38 -7.99
CA SER A 119 6.47 -7.71 -8.61
C SER A 119 7.74 -7.73 -7.77
N PHE A 120 7.63 -7.85 -6.44
CA PHE A 120 8.75 -7.66 -5.53
C PHE A 120 8.93 -8.78 -4.52
N ASP A 121 10.18 -9.18 -4.31
CA ASP A 121 10.60 -10.05 -3.21
C ASP A 121 10.86 -9.22 -1.95
N HIS A 122 10.81 -9.88 -0.79
CA HIS A 122 11.06 -9.26 0.52
C HIS A 122 10.21 -8.01 0.77
N ALA A 123 8.93 -8.09 0.39
CA ALA A 123 7.96 -7.02 0.56
C ALA A 123 7.73 -6.68 2.04
N GLU A 124 7.92 -5.41 2.38
CA GLU A 124 7.65 -4.87 3.71
C GLU A 124 6.76 -3.63 3.63
N TRP A 125 5.84 -3.52 4.58
CA TRP A 125 4.92 -2.39 4.70
C TRP A 125 5.06 -1.76 6.07
N GLN A 126 5.15 -0.43 6.10
CA GLN A 126 5.26 0.34 7.33
C GLN A 126 4.38 1.59 7.23
N SER A 127 3.84 2.06 8.35
CA SER A 127 3.20 3.37 8.44
C SER A 127 3.84 4.20 9.54
N PHE A 128 4.05 5.48 9.29
CA PHE A 128 4.59 6.41 10.28
C PHE A 128 3.99 7.80 10.09
N THR A 129 4.11 8.65 11.12
CA THR A 129 3.72 10.05 11.05
C THR A 129 4.97 10.88 10.73
N SER A 130 4.92 11.66 9.64
CA SER A 130 6.00 12.59 9.28
C SER A 130 6.11 13.75 10.28
N ASP A 131 7.22 14.50 10.23
CA ASP A 131 7.43 15.70 11.06
C ASP A 131 6.34 16.77 10.89
N LYS A 132 5.61 16.73 9.76
CA LYS A 132 4.49 17.62 9.46
C LYS A 132 3.13 17.10 9.94
N GLY A 133 3.11 15.98 10.68
CA GLY A 133 1.89 15.36 11.18
C GLY A 133 1.11 14.53 10.15
N ALA A 134 1.60 14.38 8.91
CA ALA A 134 0.95 13.57 7.88
C ALA A 134 1.24 12.08 8.09
N THR A 135 0.22 11.23 7.91
CA THR A 135 0.38 9.77 7.93
C THR A 135 0.92 9.29 6.59
N VAL A 136 2.08 8.65 6.61
CA VAL A 136 2.77 8.10 5.44
C VAL A 136 2.76 6.59 5.52
N VAL A 137 2.41 5.94 4.42
CA VAL A 137 2.56 4.50 4.22
C VAL A 137 3.75 4.29 3.29
N LYS A 138 4.68 3.44 3.71
CA LYS A 138 5.88 3.09 2.95
C LYS A 138 5.86 1.60 2.63
N PHE A 139 6.11 1.29 1.37
CA PHE A 139 6.42 -0.03 0.87
C PHE A 139 7.91 -0.09 0.53
N THR A 140 8.57 -1.18 0.89
CA THR A 140 9.90 -1.53 0.41
C THR A 140 9.93 -2.96 -0.10
N GLY A 141 10.77 -3.22 -1.09
CA GLY A 141 10.95 -4.55 -1.66
C GLY A 141 12.17 -4.60 -2.56
N LYS A 142 12.37 -5.74 -3.22
CA LYS A 142 13.43 -5.94 -4.23
C LYS A 142 12.81 -6.43 -5.52
N ILE A 143 13.24 -5.90 -6.67
CA ILE A 143 12.76 -6.34 -7.98
C ILE A 143 12.97 -7.86 -8.11
N ASN A 144 11.91 -8.61 -8.38
CA ASN A 144 12.01 -10.05 -8.58
C ASN A 144 12.30 -10.40 -10.05
N ALA A 145 12.58 -11.67 -10.33
CA ALA A 145 12.90 -12.14 -11.68
C ALA A 145 11.74 -11.95 -12.68
N SER A 146 10.49 -12.09 -12.22
CA SER A 146 9.30 -11.94 -13.07
C SER A 146 9.12 -10.49 -13.53
N LEU A 147 9.27 -9.53 -12.62
CA LEU A 147 9.18 -8.11 -12.94
C LEU A 147 10.31 -7.67 -13.87
N HIS A 148 11.53 -8.16 -13.64
CA HIS A 148 12.67 -7.91 -14.53
C HIS A 148 12.38 -8.40 -15.95
N ALA A 149 11.91 -9.64 -16.10
CA ALA A 149 11.55 -10.20 -17.41
C ALA A 149 10.42 -9.40 -18.08
N ASN A 150 9.36 -9.04 -17.35
CA ASN A 150 8.25 -8.22 -17.86
C ASN A 150 8.74 -6.83 -18.31
N ALA A 151 9.64 -6.20 -17.55
CA ALA A 151 10.21 -4.91 -17.91
C ALA A 151 10.98 -4.99 -19.24
N ILE A 152 11.78 -6.04 -19.45
CA ILE A 152 12.49 -6.28 -20.71
C ILE A 152 11.48 -6.52 -21.85
N GLU A 153 10.48 -7.37 -21.63
CA GLU A 153 9.44 -7.64 -22.64
C GLU A 153 8.74 -6.36 -23.07
N GLN A 154 8.31 -5.52 -22.12
CA GLN A 154 7.69 -4.23 -22.38
C GLN A 154 8.61 -3.27 -23.14
N LEU A 155 9.90 -3.22 -22.79
CA LEU A 155 10.90 -2.42 -23.51
C LEU A 155 11.04 -2.88 -24.97
N MET A 156 11.03 -4.20 -25.20
CA MET A 156 11.25 -4.80 -26.51
C MET A 156 9.96 -4.99 -27.32
N ARG A 157 8.77 -4.85 -26.71
CA ARG A 157 7.47 -5.09 -27.36
C ARG A 157 7.29 -4.29 -28.65
N PRO A 158 7.52 -2.96 -28.70
CA PRO A 158 7.36 -2.19 -29.95
C PRO A 158 8.31 -2.68 -31.07
N VAL A 159 9.49 -3.15 -30.70
CA VAL A 159 10.54 -3.63 -31.61
C VAL A 159 10.15 -5.00 -32.18
N ASN A 160 9.62 -5.87 -31.32
CA ASN A 160 9.17 -7.21 -31.68
C ASN A 160 7.91 -7.15 -32.56
N GLU A 161 6.96 -6.28 -32.23
CA GLU A 161 5.76 -6.03 -33.04
C GLU A 161 6.16 -5.49 -34.43
N ALA A 162 7.01 -4.46 -34.48
CA ALA A 162 7.47 -3.87 -35.75
C ALA A 162 8.29 -4.85 -36.61
N ALA A 163 8.99 -5.82 -35.99
CA ALA A 163 9.74 -6.84 -36.73
C ALA A 163 8.83 -7.77 -37.55
N THR A 164 7.57 -7.94 -37.12
CA THR A 164 6.56 -8.74 -37.86
C THR A 164 5.81 -7.92 -38.91
N ASP A 165 5.86 -6.59 -38.83
CA ASP A 165 5.24 -5.71 -39.81
C ASP A 165 6.09 -5.61 -41.09
N ASN A 166 5.43 -5.63 -42.24
CA ASN A 166 6.05 -5.42 -43.55
C ASN A 166 6.23 -3.93 -43.89
N ASP A 167 5.58 -3.01 -43.17
CA ASP A 167 5.75 -1.58 -43.35
C ASP A 167 7.11 -1.11 -42.79
N ILE A 168 7.92 -0.54 -43.69
CA ILE A 168 9.22 0.02 -43.35
C ILE A 168 9.12 1.23 -42.41
N ASN A 169 8.03 1.99 -42.46
CA ASN A 169 7.82 3.15 -41.60
C ASN A 169 7.53 2.71 -40.16
N THR A 170 6.74 1.65 -39.97
CA THR A 170 6.53 1.03 -38.65
C THR A 170 7.86 0.57 -38.07
N ARG A 171 8.72 -0.05 -38.89
CA ARG A 171 10.08 -0.44 -38.47
C ARG A 171 10.90 0.76 -38.05
N TYR A 172 10.91 1.86 -38.80
CA TYR A 172 11.64 3.08 -38.43
C TYR A 172 11.13 3.71 -37.13
N GLY A 173 9.82 3.76 -36.90
CA GLY A 173 9.25 4.30 -35.65
C GLY A 173 9.70 3.54 -34.40
N SER A 174 9.97 2.23 -34.51
CA SER A 174 10.52 1.45 -33.40
C SER A 174 11.97 1.83 -33.03
N TYR A 175 12.74 2.43 -33.95
CA TYR A 175 14.10 2.90 -33.64
C TYR A 175 14.07 4.08 -32.68
N ASP A 176 13.15 5.02 -32.89
CA ASP A 176 13.03 6.20 -32.03
C ASP A 176 12.75 5.81 -30.57
N THR A 177 12.09 4.66 -30.38
CA THR A 177 11.83 4.09 -29.04
C THR A 177 13.10 3.53 -28.40
N LEU A 178 13.96 2.86 -29.17
CA LEU A 178 15.19 2.25 -28.66
C LEU A 178 16.37 3.21 -28.53
N LEU A 179 16.39 4.29 -29.32
CA LEU A 179 17.54 5.18 -29.42
C LEU A 179 18.03 5.73 -28.06
N PRO A 180 17.16 6.16 -27.13
CA PRO A 180 17.60 6.62 -25.80
C PRO A 180 18.27 5.51 -24.98
N TYR A 181 17.78 4.28 -25.11
CA TYR A 181 18.33 3.11 -24.40
C TYR A 181 19.63 2.63 -25.02
N TYR A 182 19.76 2.71 -26.34
CA TYR A 182 20.95 2.27 -27.06
C TYR A 182 22.22 3.02 -26.63
N GLN A 183 22.13 4.34 -26.43
CA GLN A 183 23.28 5.12 -25.95
C GLN A 183 23.74 4.68 -24.56
N THR A 184 22.78 4.45 -23.65
CA THR A 184 23.08 3.97 -22.30
C THR A 184 23.65 2.54 -22.33
N ALA A 185 23.10 1.69 -23.19
CA ALA A 185 23.54 0.32 -23.40
C ALA A 185 24.98 0.25 -23.93
N ILE A 186 25.35 1.08 -24.92
CA ILE A 186 26.72 1.16 -25.44
C ILE A 186 27.70 1.48 -24.31
N GLU A 187 27.47 2.55 -23.56
CA GLU A 187 28.40 2.99 -22.51
C GLU A 187 28.56 1.92 -21.42
N HIS A 188 27.45 1.30 -21.02
CA HIS A 188 27.44 0.22 -20.03
C HIS A 188 28.20 -1.03 -20.51
N LEU A 189 27.91 -1.50 -21.72
CA LEU A 189 28.55 -2.70 -22.28
C LEU A 189 30.02 -2.46 -22.63
N LYS A 190 30.38 -1.25 -23.06
CA LYS A 190 31.76 -0.83 -23.29
C LYS A 190 32.56 -0.84 -22.00
N ALA A 191 32.03 -0.28 -20.91
CA ALA A 191 32.68 -0.31 -19.59
C ALA A 191 32.94 -1.72 -19.05
N ARG A 192 32.22 -2.73 -19.57
CA ARG A 192 32.32 -4.14 -19.18
C ARG A 192 32.99 -5.04 -20.23
N ASN A 193 33.56 -4.47 -21.29
CA ASN A 193 34.16 -5.21 -22.42
C ASN A 193 33.18 -6.22 -23.08
N ARG A 194 31.87 -5.97 -23.01
CA ARG A 194 30.82 -6.82 -23.60
C ARG A 194 30.33 -6.34 -24.97
N LEU A 195 30.68 -5.10 -25.35
CA LEU A 195 30.27 -4.54 -26.65
C LEU A 195 31.02 -5.16 -27.83
N GLN A 196 32.33 -5.45 -27.69
CA GLN A 196 33.15 -5.94 -28.79
C GLN A 196 32.64 -7.28 -29.38
N PRO A 197 32.31 -8.31 -28.58
CA PRO A 197 31.77 -9.55 -29.14
C PRO A 197 30.48 -9.36 -29.94
N ILE A 198 29.61 -8.43 -29.51
CA ILE A 198 28.37 -8.10 -30.22
C ILE A 198 28.71 -7.39 -31.54
N ALA A 199 29.61 -6.41 -31.50
CA ALA A 199 30.07 -5.72 -32.71
C ALA A 199 30.71 -6.69 -33.71
N ASP A 200 31.57 -7.60 -33.25
CA ASP A 200 32.24 -8.60 -34.09
C ASP A 200 31.23 -9.53 -34.77
N LYS A 201 30.23 -10.01 -34.02
CA LYS A 201 29.14 -10.85 -34.52
C LYS A 201 28.37 -10.18 -35.67
N HIS A 202 28.22 -8.86 -35.63
CA HIS A 202 27.53 -8.07 -36.65
C HIS A 202 28.46 -7.50 -37.74
N GLY A 203 29.74 -7.89 -37.76
CA GLY A 203 30.71 -7.42 -38.76
C GLY A 203 31.20 -5.98 -38.55
N CYS A 204 30.99 -5.41 -37.36
CA CYS A 204 31.38 -4.05 -36.97
C CYS A 204 32.80 -3.97 -36.35
N ALA A 205 33.56 -5.07 -36.38
CA ALA A 205 34.84 -5.23 -35.68
C ALA A 205 35.99 -4.28 -36.14
N GLN A 206 35.98 -3.83 -37.40
CA GLN A 206 37.22 -3.38 -38.07
C GLN A 206 37.29 -1.90 -38.46
N SER A 207 36.29 -1.07 -38.15
CA SER A 207 36.48 0.37 -38.29
C SER A 207 35.88 1.11 -37.11
N ALA A 208 36.77 1.75 -36.35
CA ALA A 208 36.47 2.53 -35.15
C ALA A 208 35.71 3.84 -35.44
N THR A 209 35.03 3.94 -36.58
CA THR A 209 34.12 5.04 -36.87
C THR A 209 32.69 4.50 -36.98
N GLN A 210 31.80 5.14 -36.22
CA GLN A 210 30.34 4.94 -36.20
C GLN A 210 29.76 4.73 -37.63
N ALA A 211 30.36 5.40 -38.62
CA ALA A 211 29.99 5.40 -40.04
C ALA A 211 30.01 4.04 -40.75
N SER A 212 30.75 3.04 -40.26
CA SER A 212 30.85 1.72 -40.92
C SER A 212 29.73 0.74 -40.55
N CYS A 213 29.05 0.96 -39.42
CA CYS A 213 27.86 0.19 -39.02
C CYS A 213 26.55 0.78 -39.57
N ASP A 214 26.62 1.86 -40.37
CA ASP A 214 25.47 2.64 -40.88
C ASP A 214 24.71 1.97 -42.05
N ALA A 215 25.04 0.73 -42.43
CA ALA A 215 24.14 -0.04 -43.28
C ALA A 215 22.87 -0.37 -42.48
N ILE A 216 21.82 0.43 -42.67
CA ILE A 216 20.54 0.49 -41.92
C ILE A 216 20.00 -0.87 -41.41
N ARG A 217 20.18 -1.96 -42.17
CA ARG A 217 19.71 -3.30 -41.78
C ARG A 217 20.60 -3.97 -40.71
N ALA A 218 21.92 -3.76 -40.75
CA ALA A 218 22.84 -4.18 -39.69
C ALA A 218 22.65 -3.32 -38.43
N THR A 219 22.29 -2.04 -38.59
CA THR A 219 22.09 -1.09 -37.49
C THR A 219 20.96 -1.51 -36.56
N PHE A 220 19.82 -1.99 -37.06
CA PHE A 220 18.71 -2.42 -36.19
C PHE A 220 19.02 -3.67 -35.38
N THR A 221 19.56 -4.70 -36.04
CA THR A 221 19.83 -5.99 -35.39
C THR A 221 20.90 -5.81 -34.32
N LEU A 222 21.93 -5.01 -34.62
CA LEU A 222 22.94 -4.59 -33.66
C LEU A 222 22.32 -3.78 -32.50
N MET A 223 21.53 -2.75 -32.79
CA MET A 223 20.90 -1.90 -31.77
C MET A 223 20.00 -2.73 -30.84
N ARG A 224 19.18 -3.62 -31.41
CA ARG A 224 18.33 -4.54 -30.67
C ARG A 224 19.16 -5.42 -29.74
N GLU A 225 20.19 -6.10 -30.25
CA GLU A 225 21.02 -7.00 -29.45
C GLU A 225 21.81 -6.26 -28.37
N VAL A 226 22.30 -5.04 -28.66
CA VAL A 226 22.96 -4.18 -27.68
C VAL A 226 22.01 -3.77 -26.56
N VAL A 227 20.79 -3.32 -26.90
CA VAL A 227 19.79 -2.93 -25.89
C VAL A 227 19.34 -4.15 -25.09
N GLU A 228 19.03 -5.27 -25.74
CA GLU A 228 18.62 -6.51 -25.08
C GLU A 228 19.69 -7.03 -24.12
N THR A 229 20.96 -7.12 -24.57
CA THR A 229 22.08 -7.56 -23.73
C THR A 229 22.33 -6.64 -22.53
N TRP A 230 22.16 -5.33 -22.73
CA TRP A 230 22.21 -4.37 -21.63
C TRP A 230 21.02 -4.53 -20.68
N ALA A 231 19.83 -4.75 -21.23
CA ALA A 231 18.60 -4.81 -20.47
C ALA A 231 18.58 -6.00 -19.51
N GLU A 232 19.05 -7.17 -19.96
CA GLU A 232 19.26 -8.37 -19.13
C GLU A 232 20.16 -8.13 -17.91
N ASP A 233 21.07 -7.16 -17.99
CA ASP A 233 22.10 -6.91 -16.97
C ASP A 233 21.73 -5.73 -16.06
N ALA A 234 21.11 -4.68 -16.61
CA ALA A 234 20.98 -3.39 -15.94
C ALA A 234 19.60 -2.73 -16.05
N TYR A 235 18.69 -3.25 -16.87
CA TYR A 235 17.34 -2.72 -16.95
C TYR A 235 16.46 -3.40 -15.91
N TRP A 236 16.07 -2.67 -14.87
CA TRP A 236 15.32 -3.20 -13.72
C TRP A 236 15.99 -4.46 -13.12
N PRO A 237 17.25 -4.36 -12.66
CA PRO A 237 18.01 -5.54 -12.28
C PRO A 237 17.38 -6.25 -11.06
N VAL A 238 17.36 -7.58 -11.11
CA VAL A 238 16.85 -8.41 -10.02
C VAL A 238 17.61 -8.11 -8.73
N GLY A 239 16.86 -7.95 -7.63
CA GLY A 239 17.42 -7.62 -6.33
C GLY A 239 17.58 -6.12 -6.05
N GLU A 240 17.40 -5.25 -7.05
CA GLU A 240 17.45 -3.80 -6.86
C GLU A 240 16.39 -3.37 -5.84
N PRO A 241 16.79 -2.65 -4.77
CA PRO A 241 15.83 -2.18 -3.77
C PRO A 241 14.92 -1.10 -4.35
N VAL A 242 13.68 -1.12 -3.88
CA VAL A 242 12.68 -0.10 -4.20
C VAL A 242 12.04 0.43 -2.93
N GLU A 243 11.62 1.69 -3.00
CA GLU A 243 10.79 2.34 -1.98
C GLU A 243 9.63 3.07 -2.68
N ILE A 244 8.42 2.86 -2.20
CA ILE A 244 7.23 3.59 -2.65
C ILE A 244 6.53 4.16 -1.43
N GLN A 245 6.19 5.44 -1.46
CA GLN A 245 5.49 6.11 -0.38
C GLN A 245 4.15 6.69 -0.85
N TRP A 246 3.15 6.58 0.02
CA TRP A 246 1.86 7.23 -0.11
C TRP A 246 1.57 8.06 1.13
N THR A 247 0.92 9.21 0.93
CA THR A 247 0.38 10.03 2.01
C THR A 247 -1.11 9.74 2.14
N VAL A 248 -1.55 9.37 3.35
CA VAL A 248 -2.98 9.25 3.67
C VAL A 248 -3.53 10.65 3.91
N ASN A 249 -4.64 10.98 3.25
CA ASN A 249 -5.27 12.28 3.36
C ASN A 249 -5.91 12.47 4.75
N PRO A 250 -6.16 13.72 5.19
CA PRO A 250 -6.73 14.00 6.50
C PRO A 250 -8.11 13.37 6.76
N ASP A 251 -8.83 12.96 5.69
CA ASP A 251 -10.09 12.25 5.80
C ASP A 251 -9.96 10.81 6.34
N GLY A 252 -8.73 10.26 6.35
CA GLY A 252 -8.44 8.89 6.75
C GLY A 252 -9.01 7.81 5.83
N ARG A 253 -9.49 8.19 4.63
CA ARG A 253 -10.17 7.28 3.69
C ARG A 253 -9.58 7.32 2.29
N SER A 254 -8.78 8.33 1.98
CA SER A 254 -8.11 8.45 0.70
C SER A 254 -6.61 8.60 0.89
N PHE A 255 -5.86 8.34 -0.17
CA PHE A 255 -4.41 8.49 -0.17
C PHE A 255 -3.94 9.05 -1.51
N SER A 256 -2.67 9.45 -1.57
CA SER A 256 -2.02 9.88 -2.81
C SER A 256 -0.59 9.40 -2.83
N LEU A 257 -0.11 8.99 -4.00
CA LEU A 257 1.30 8.67 -4.19
C LEU A 257 2.17 9.89 -3.87
N ALA A 258 3.15 9.70 -3.00
CA ALA A 258 4.06 10.75 -2.56
C ALA A 258 5.41 10.66 -3.29
N SER A 259 5.98 9.45 -3.37
CA SER A 259 7.27 9.22 -4.03
C SER A 259 7.45 7.77 -4.46
N MET A 260 8.33 7.57 -5.43
CA MET A 260 8.88 6.28 -5.85
C MET A 260 10.39 6.45 -5.98
N ASN A 261 11.16 5.53 -5.41
CA ASN A 261 12.62 5.62 -5.41
C ASN A 261 13.24 4.25 -5.68
N SER A 262 14.11 4.21 -6.69
CA SER A 262 14.97 3.10 -7.06
C SER A 262 15.97 3.59 -8.12
N ASN A 263 17.19 3.06 -8.17
CA ASN A 263 18.11 3.43 -9.26
C ASN A 263 17.57 2.95 -10.62
N ALA A 264 16.83 1.83 -10.64
CA ALA A 264 16.18 1.30 -11.84
C ALA A 264 15.13 2.25 -12.46
N TRP A 265 14.59 3.17 -11.66
CA TRP A 265 13.51 4.06 -12.04
C TRP A 265 13.98 5.48 -12.36
N LYS A 266 15.29 5.75 -12.27
CA LYS A 266 15.84 7.08 -12.46
C LYS A 266 15.51 7.62 -13.86
N GLY A 267 14.88 8.80 -13.90
CA GLY A 267 14.50 9.46 -15.15
C GLY A 267 13.24 8.89 -15.82
N LYS A 268 12.56 7.91 -15.20
CA LYS A 268 11.29 7.36 -15.72
C LYS A 268 10.11 8.07 -15.05
N PRO A 269 9.07 8.46 -15.80
CA PRO A 269 7.85 8.98 -15.20
C PRO A 269 7.09 7.86 -14.47
N PHE A 270 6.30 8.21 -13.45
CA PHE A 270 5.55 7.23 -12.66
C PHE A 270 4.55 6.42 -13.49
N SER A 271 4.00 7.02 -14.56
CA SER A 271 3.10 6.32 -15.49
C SER A 271 3.75 5.08 -16.10
N ASP A 272 5.01 5.19 -16.53
CA ASP A 272 5.73 4.12 -17.23
C ASP A 272 6.12 3.03 -16.23
N ILE A 273 6.47 3.41 -15.01
CA ILE A 273 6.77 2.45 -13.93
C ILE A 273 5.50 1.66 -13.59
N PHE A 274 4.35 2.31 -13.45
CA PHE A 274 3.10 1.60 -13.18
C PHE A 274 2.61 0.76 -14.35
N ALA A 275 2.84 1.19 -15.59
CA ALA A 275 2.49 0.38 -16.75
C ALA A 275 3.21 -0.98 -16.71
N VAL A 276 4.46 -1.04 -16.24
CA VAL A 276 5.19 -2.31 -16.07
C VAL A 276 4.73 -3.09 -14.83
N LEU A 277 4.31 -2.41 -13.74
CA LEU A 277 3.88 -3.08 -12.50
C LEU A 277 2.47 -3.68 -12.57
N TYR A 278 1.63 -3.25 -13.51
CA TYR A 278 0.21 -3.59 -13.59
C TYR A 278 -0.21 -4.31 -14.87
N ASP A 279 0.73 -4.56 -15.80
CA ASP A 279 0.53 -5.44 -16.96
C ASP A 279 0.59 -6.91 -16.53
#